data_AF-A0A1C3EBI7-F1
#
_entry.id   AF-A0A1C3EBI7-F1
#
_cell.length_a   1.000
_cell.length_b   1.000
_cell.length_c   1.000
_cell.angle_alpha   90.00
_cell.angle_beta   90.00
_cell.angle_gamma   90.00
#
_symmetry.space_group_name_H-M   'P 1'
#
loop_
_entity.id
_entity.type
_entity.pdbx_description
1 polymer ?
#
loop_
_entity_poly.entity_id
_entity_poly.type
_entity_poly.pdbx_seq_one_letter_code
_entity_poly.pdbx_strand_id
1 'polypeptide(L)'
;MSIEQKLAEVVGSANALTKQVSGKISEIDREVDAIKQHAQTTINNAATKLGYIAINRNDKLVSYRTYTPPKGHGQVNKLPMWWGIQQRVLDHCHFELIRVFSGDTPEDRDPEAQELLDYMNIGSETLHFSGSFHILKITVLDKAVMEGDGADIYIADQHLKANPATSFLRYVKVNAKGRASWLDGDTNGKWLHKRFVNSSSRNGRYTHVDINFYDVEVGDEFFLALPSVVPGVWPEGKKHGALYNRYDRINDRITNIEGRLGDIEA
;
A
#
# COMPACT_ATOMS: atom_id res chain seq x y z
N MET A 1 7.11 73.59 -35.51
CA MET A 1 6.46 72.60 -34.63
C MET A 1 6.40 73.20 -33.23
N SER A 2 5.20 73.40 -32.68
CA SER A 2 5.03 74.05 -31.38
C SER A 2 5.41 73.10 -30.23
N ILE A 3 5.62 73.64 -29.03
CA ILE A 3 5.87 72.85 -27.83
C ILE A 3 4.66 71.94 -27.53
N GLU A 4 3.43 72.42 -27.76
CA GLU A 4 2.23 71.58 -27.57
C GLU A 4 2.20 70.39 -28.53
N GLN A 5 2.62 70.57 -29.78
CA GLN A 5 2.72 69.48 -30.76
C GLN A 5 3.74 68.42 -30.33
N LYS A 6 4.93 68.84 -29.86
CA LYS A 6 5.95 67.92 -29.35
C LYS A 6 5.49 67.17 -28.09
N LEU A 7 4.77 67.83 -27.19
CA LEU A 7 4.23 67.21 -25.99
C LEU A 7 3.17 66.16 -26.32
N ALA A 8 2.27 66.45 -27.27
CA ALA A 8 1.26 65.51 -27.73
C ALA A 8 1.88 64.25 -28.37
N GLU A 9 2.97 64.42 -29.13
CA GLU A 9 3.70 63.31 -29.78
C GLU A 9 4.39 62.39 -28.77
N VAL A 10 4.99 62.96 -27.71
CA VAL A 10 5.58 62.21 -26.59
C VAL A 10 4.50 61.43 -25.82
N VAL A 11 3.36 62.06 -25.50
CA VAL A 11 2.24 61.39 -24.83
C VAL A 11 1.68 60.25 -25.69
N GLY A 12 1.54 60.46 -27.00
CA GLY A 12 1.13 59.42 -27.94
C GLY A 12 2.09 58.23 -27.96
N SER A 13 3.40 58.50 -27.99
CA SER A 13 4.44 57.46 -27.97
C SER A 13 4.47 56.69 -26.64
N ALA A 14 4.32 57.39 -25.51
CA ALA A 14 4.26 56.78 -24.18
C ALA A 14 3.02 55.87 -24.01
N ASN A 15 1.87 56.28 -24.55
CA ASN A 15 0.65 55.47 -24.55
C ASN A 15 0.81 54.22 -25.44
N ALA A 16 1.42 54.38 -26.61
CA ALA A 16 1.70 53.26 -27.51
C ALA A 16 2.65 52.24 -26.86
N LEU A 17 3.73 52.72 -26.22
CA LEU A 17 4.66 51.86 -25.48
C LEU A 17 3.96 51.15 -24.32
N THR A 18 3.18 51.87 -23.51
CA THR A 18 2.42 51.28 -22.40
C THR A 18 1.50 50.16 -22.89
N LYS A 19 0.81 50.36 -24.02
CA LYS A 19 -0.06 49.34 -24.62
C LYS A 19 0.74 48.12 -25.11
N GLN A 20 1.89 48.33 -25.75
CA GLN A 20 2.77 47.24 -26.17
C GLN A 20 3.33 46.45 -24.98
N VAL A 21 3.79 47.15 -23.93
CA VAL A 21 4.31 46.53 -22.70
C VAL A 21 3.22 45.70 -22.01
N SER A 22 2.02 46.27 -21.84
CA SER A 22 0.88 45.53 -21.24
C SER A 22 0.48 44.30 -22.06
N GLY A 23 0.51 44.41 -23.39
CA GLY A 23 0.29 43.27 -24.29
C GLY A 23 1.35 42.18 -24.11
N LYS A 24 2.63 42.55 -24.03
CA LYS A 24 3.74 41.63 -23.81
C LYS A 24 3.70 40.94 -22.45
N ILE A 25 3.34 41.67 -21.39
CA ILE A 25 3.13 41.08 -20.06
C ILE A 25 2.03 40.01 -20.12
N SER A 26 0.91 40.32 -20.77
CA SER A 26 -0.21 39.39 -20.91
C SER A 26 0.12 38.15 -21.77
N GLU A 27 1.05 38.27 -22.71
CA GLU A 27 1.59 37.13 -23.47
C GLU A 27 2.48 36.26 -22.58
N ILE A 28 3.42 36.87 -21.85
CA ILE A 28 4.33 36.17 -20.93
C ILE A 28 3.55 35.41 -19.86
N ASP A 29 2.54 36.02 -19.25
CA ASP A 29 1.73 35.35 -18.22
C ASP A 29 1.03 34.11 -18.76
N ARG A 30 0.48 34.19 -19.97
CA ARG A 30 -0.15 33.05 -20.66
C ARG A 30 0.86 31.93 -20.97
N GLU A 31 2.05 32.28 -21.44
CA GLU A 31 3.10 31.30 -21.72
C GLU A 31 3.61 30.63 -20.43
N VAL A 32 3.81 31.39 -19.36
CA VAL A 32 4.22 30.86 -18.05
C VAL A 32 3.17 29.90 -17.50
N ASP A 33 1.90 30.22 -17.60
CA ASP A 33 0.83 29.33 -17.15
C ASP A 33 0.71 28.07 -18.00
N ALA A 34 0.87 28.19 -19.32
CA ALA A 34 0.93 27.03 -20.21
C ALA A 34 2.11 26.10 -19.87
N ILE A 35 3.29 26.67 -19.58
CA ILE A 35 4.47 25.89 -19.18
C ILE A 35 4.23 25.19 -17.83
N LYS A 36 3.66 25.88 -16.84
CA LYS A 36 3.31 25.28 -15.55
C LYS A 36 2.35 24.10 -15.72
N GLN A 37 1.31 24.27 -16.54
CA GLN A 37 0.35 23.19 -16.83
C GLN A 37 1.01 22.03 -17.55
N HIS A 38 1.87 22.31 -18.54
CA HIS A 38 2.60 21.29 -19.28
C HIS A 38 3.56 20.51 -18.38
N ALA A 39 4.31 21.20 -17.50
CA ALA A 39 5.21 20.58 -16.54
C ALA A 39 4.44 19.69 -15.55
N GLN A 40 3.34 20.18 -14.98
CA GLN A 40 2.52 19.40 -14.06
C GLN A 40 1.93 18.15 -14.74
N THR A 41 1.44 18.30 -15.97
CA THR A 41 0.93 17.17 -16.77
C THR A 41 2.03 16.15 -17.04
N THR A 42 3.23 16.60 -17.39
CA THR A 42 4.39 15.73 -17.66
C THR A 42 4.81 14.97 -16.41
N ILE A 43 4.88 15.63 -15.25
CA ILE A 43 5.20 15.01 -13.96
C ILE A 43 4.15 13.95 -13.61
N ASN A 44 2.85 14.28 -13.74
CA ASN A 44 1.76 13.34 -13.48
C ASN A 44 1.80 12.13 -14.43
N ASN A 45 2.09 12.35 -15.71
CA ASN A 45 2.24 11.29 -16.70
C ASN A 45 3.46 10.39 -16.39
N ALA A 46 4.59 10.96 -15.99
CA ALA A 46 5.76 10.20 -15.59
C ALA A 46 5.45 9.34 -14.34
N ALA A 47 4.86 9.94 -13.30
CA ALA A 47 4.49 9.23 -12.08
C ALA A 47 3.46 8.11 -12.32
N THR A 48 2.55 8.27 -13.28
CA THR A 48 1.55 7.24 -13.58
C THR A 48 2.07 6.10 -14.45
N LYS A 49 3.03 6.38 -15.34
CA LYS A 49 3.57 5.41 -16.31
C LYS A 49 4.83 4.67 -15.84
N LEU A 50 5.56 5.20 -14.86
CA LEU A 50 6.70 4.50 -14.30
C LEU A 50 6.24 3.20 -13.62
N GLY A 51 6.96 2.11 -13.93
CA GLY A 51 6.76 0.83 -13.28
C GLY A 51 7.25 0.86 -11.84
N TYR A 52 6.60 0.07 -10.99
CA TYR A 52 6.96 -0.08 -9.58
C TYR A 52 7.25 -1.55 -9.29
N ILE A 53 8.19 -1.80 -8.39
CA ILE A 53 8.54 -3.14 -7.93
C ILE A 53 8.40 -3.22 -6.42
N ALA A 54 7.89 -4.35 -5.93
CA ALA A 54 7.94 -4.66 -4.51
C ALA A 54 9.29 -5.32 -4.19
N ILE A 55 9.93 -4.91 -3.09
CA ILE A 55 11.17 -5.50 -2.59
C ILE A 55 10.95 -6.08 -1.19
N ASN A 56 9.95 -6.94 -1.03
CA ASN A 56 9.71 -7.67 0.22
C ASN A 56 9.22 -9.08 -0.07
N ARG A 57 8.83 -9.89 0.92
CA ARG A 57 8.28 -11.25 0.69
C ARG A 57 6.77 -11.33 0.96
N ASN A 58 6.11 -10.20 1.09
CA ASN A 58 4.86 -10.08 1.83
C ASN A 58 3.64 -9.93 0.94
N ASP A 59 3.79 -9.34 -0.25
CA ASP A 59 2.67 -8.93 -1.09
C ASP A 59 1.68 -10.08 -1.37
N LYS A 60 2.15 -11.26 -1.76
CA LYS A 60 1.22 -12.35 -2.08
C LYS A 60 0.65 -13.08 -0.87
N LEU A 61 1.36 -13.12 0.27
CA LEU A 61 1.02 -13.97 1.42
C LEU A 61 0.75 -15.46 1.08
N VAL A 62 1.20 -15.95 -0.09
CA VAL A 62 0.96 -17.34 -0.57
C VAL A 62 1.91 -18.37 0.03
N SER A 63 3.03 -17.90 0.55
CA SER A 63 3.99 -18.70 1.29
C SER A 63 3.64 -18.62 2.76
N TYR A 64 3.20 -19.73 3.36
CA TYR A 64 2.81 -19.78 4.77
C TYR A 64 3.24 -21.07 5.46
N ARG A 65 3.33 -21.03 6.80
CA ARG A 65 3.51 -22.21 7.66
C ARG A 65 2.24 -22.49 8.43
N THR A 66 1.90 -23.77 8.52
CA THR A 66 0.82 -24.23 9.40
C THR A 66 1.42 -24.63 10.75
N TYR A 67 0.90 -24.08 11.84
CA TYR A 67 1.36 -24.41 13.18
C TYR A 67 0.49 -25.54 13.76
N THR A 68 1.09 -26.73 13.82
CA THR A 68 0.54 -27.93 14.45
C THR A 68 1.50 -28.46 15.51
N PRO A 69 1.05 -28.81 16.73
CA PRO A 69 -0.34 -28.82 17.19
C PRO A 69 -0.93 -27.40 17.32
N PRO A 70 -2.28 -27.28 17.38
CA PRO A 70 -2.96 -26.00 17.58
C PRO A 70 -2.36 -25.22 18.76
N LYS A 71 -2.14 -23.91 18.58
CA LYS A 71 -1.64 -23.02 19.63
C LYS A 71 -2.71 -22.01 19.98
N GLY A 72 -2.89 -21.75 21.27
CA GLY A 72 -3.91 -20.81 21.75
C GLY A 72 -5.34 -21.27 21.44
N HIS A 73 -6.15 -21.52 22.46
CA HIS A 73 -7.60 -21.80 22.29
C HIS A 73 -7.96 -22.92 21.27
N GLY A 74 -7.04 -23.83 20.95
CA GLY A 74 -7.28 -24.97 20.06
C GLY A 74 -7.30 -24.65 18.56
N GLN A 75 -6.80 -23.48 18.13
CA GLN A 75 -6.84 -23.06 16.73
C GLN A 75 -5.58 -23.44 15.94
N VAL A 76 -5.75 -23.87 14.68
CA VAL A 76 -4.64 -24.13 13.74
C VAL A 76 -4.33 -22.84 13.00
N ASN A 77 -3.17 -22.25 13.28
CA ASN A 77 -2.77 -20.98 12.70
C ASN A 77 -1.99 -21.18 11.39
N LYS A 78 -2.36 -20.42 10.35
CA LYS A 78 -1.60 -20.29 9.10
C LYS A 78 -0.90 -18.94 9.07
N LEU A 79 0.42 -18.96 9.21
CA LEU A 79 1.21 -17.74 9.33
C LEU A 79 1.98 -17.47 8.03
N PRO A 80 2.00 -16.22 7.53
CA PRO A 80 2.87 -15.86 6.42
C PRO A 80 4.33 -16.23 6.72
N MET A 81 4.99 -16.89 5.78
CA MET A 81 6.42 -17.18 5.91
C MET A 81 7.21 -15.89 6.02
N TRP A 82 8.36 -15.97 6.70
CA TRP A 82 9.32 -14.87 6.87
C TRP A 82 8.85 -13.72 7.77
N TRP A 83 7.61 -13.76 8.24
CA TRP A 83 7.12 -12.84 9.25
C TRP A 83 7.57 -13.32 10.62
N GLY A 84 7.95 -12.38 11.47
CA GLY A 84 8.16 -12.69 12.88
C GLY A 84 6.88 -12.43 13.64
N ILE A 85 6.46 -13.41 14.42
CA ILE A 85 5.25 -13.33 15.23
C ILE A 85 5.63 -13.80 16.63
N GLN A 86 5.40 -12.95 17.62
CA GLN A 86 5.69 -13.28 19.00
C GLN A 86 4.80 -14.42 19.48
N GLN A 87 5.35 -15.29 20.33
CA GLN A 87 4.62 -16.45 20.85
C GLN A 87 3.31 -16.03 21.53
N ARG A 88 3.33 -14.91 22.27
CA ARG A 88 2.15 -14.30 22.89
C ARG A 88 1.02 -14.01 21.89
N VAL A 89 1.34 -13.56 20.69
CA VAL A 89 0.31 -13.30 19.67
C VAL A 89 -0.23 -14.62 19.14
N LEU A 90 0.61 -15.64 18.99
CA LEU A 90 0.15 -16.99 18.57
C LEU A 90 -0.76 -17.66 19.60
N ASP A 91 -0.60 -17.35 20.88
CA ASP A 91 -1.39 -17.93 21.95
C ASP A 91 -2.74 -17.22 22.14
N HIS A 92 -2.86 -15.96 21.68
CA HIS A 92 -4.03 -15.11 21.93
C HIS A 92 -4.74 -14.63 20.65
N CYS A 93 -4.26 -15.01 19.47
CA CYS A 93 -4.89 -14.71 18.19
C CYS A 93 -5.02 -15.95 17.30
N HIS A 94 -6.05 -15.93 16.46
CA HIS A 94 -6.19 -16.85 15.34
C HIS A 94 -5.75 -16.18 14.04
N PHE A 95 -5.01 -16.92 13.21
CA PHE A 95 -4.51 -16.49 11.90
C PHE A 95 -5.05 -17.39 10.80
N GLU A 96 -5.82 -16.78 9.90
CA GLU A 96 -6.41 -17.41 8.73
C GLU A 96 -5.89 -16.74 7.44
N LEU A 97 -5.68 -17.53 6.39
CA LEU A 97 -5.33 -17.02 5.06
C LEU A 97 -6.47 -17.33 4.10
N ILE A 98 -7.25 -16.30 3.78
CA ILE A 98 -8.35 -16.36 2.82
C ILE A 98 -7.75 -16.30 1.42
N ARG A 99 -8.12 -17.24 0.55
CA ARG A 99 -7.53 -17.40 -0.79
C ARG A 99 -8.14 -16.41 -1.78
N VAL A 100 -7.29 -15.73 -2.55
CA VAL A 100 -7.67 -14.88 -3.69
C VAL A 100 -6.87 -15.30 -4.92
N PHE A 101 -7.36 -16.31 -5.63
CA PHE A 101 -6.61 -16.96 -6.72
C PHE A 101 -7.21 -16.68 -8.09
N SER A 102 -6.33 -16.30 -9.02
CA SER A 102 -6.68 -16.13 -10.44
C SER A 102 -6.96 -17.50 -11.05
N GLY A 103 -8.09 -17.62 -11.76
CA GLY A 103 -8.57 -18.88 -12.33
C GLY A 103 -9.55 -19.65 -11.43
N ASP A 104 -9.69 -19.29 -10.15
CA ASP A 104 -10.73 -19.87 -9.29
C ASP A 104 -12.11 -19.33 -9.72
N THR A 105 -13.11 -20.21 -9.69
CA THR A 105 -14.52 -19.93 -9.96
C THR A 105 -15.01 -18.75 -9.11
N PRO A 106 -15.52 -17.66 -9.70
CA PRO A 106 -15.93 -16.46 -8.97
C PRO A 106 -16.97 -16.71 -7.86
N GLU A 107 -17.90 -17.62 -8.09
CA GLU A 107 -19.02 -17.93 -7.19
C GLU A 107 -18.56 -18.63 -5.89
N ASP A 108 -17.44 -19.34 -5.94
CA ASP A 108 -16.88 -20.07 -4.78
C ASP A 108 -15.92 -19.23 -3.95
N ARG A 109 -15.70 -17.95 -4.33
CA ARG A 109 -14.78 -17.07 -3.62
C ARG A 109 -15.34 -16.66 -2.27
N ASP A 110 -14.42 -16.51 -1.33
CA ASP A 110 -14.75 -15.93 -0.03
C ASP A 110 -15.34 -14.52 -0.20
N PRO A 111 -16.38 -14.14 0.56
CA PRO A 111 -16.98 -12.81 0.48
C PRO A 111 -15.98 -11.66 0.66
N GLU A 112 -14.97 -11.83 1.51
CA GLU A 112 -13.92 -10.84 1.72
C GLU A 112 -13.02 -10.68 0.49
N ALA A 113 -12.78 -11.79 -0.23
CA ALA A 113 -12.05 -11.77 -1.48
C ALA A 113 -12.85 -11.07 -2.58
N GLN A 114 -14.16 -11.35 -2.69
CA GLN A 114 -15.05 -10.68 -3.64
C GLN A 114 -15.10 -9.16 -3.41
N GLU A 115 -15.34 -8.75 -2.16
CA GLU A 115 -15.40 -7.32 -1.79
C GLU A 115 -14.09 -6.60 -2.10
N LEU A 116 -12.95 -7.24 -1.80
CA LEU A 116 -11.63 -6.66 -2.09
C LEU A 116 -11.38 -6.53 -3.60
N LEU A 117 -11.73 -7.53 -4.40
CA LEU A 117 -11.54 -7.48 -5.86
C LEU A 117 -12.38 -6.38 -6.50
N ASP A 118 -13.63 -6.20 -6.05
CA ASP A 118 -14.47 -5.07 -6.47
C ASP A 118 -13.87 -3.74 -6.01
N TYR A 119 -13.42 -3.66 -4.76
CA TYR A 119 -12.72 -2.49 -4.25
C TYR A 119 -11.44 -2.20 -5.04
N MET A 120 -10.76 -3.19 -5.62
CA MET A 120 -9.56 -2.97 -6.43
C MET A 120 -9.87 -2.53 -7.87
N ASN A 121 -11.14 -2.43 -8.25
CA ASN A 121 -11.61 -2.30 -9.63
C ASN A 121 -11.18 -3.47 -10.53
N ILE A 122 -10.91 -4.65 -9.95
CA ILE A 122 -10.65 -5.88 -10.71
C ILE A 122 -11.99 -6.55 -11.04
N GLY A 123 -12.94 -6.52 -10.12
CA GLY A 123 -14.25 -7.18 -10.23
C GLY A 123 -14.25 -8.54 -9.55
N SER A 124 -15.21 -8.76 -8.66
CA SER A 124 -15.46 -10.03 -7.97
C SER A 124 -15.73 -11.18 -8.95
N GLU A 125 -16.36 -10.89 -10.09
CA GLU A 125 -16.68 -11.83 -11.17
C GLU A 125 -15.51 -12.11 -12.14
N THR A 126 -14.36 -11.44 -11.97
CA THR A 126 -13.25 -11.58 -12.89
C THR A 126 -12.54 -12.91 -12.69
N LEU A 127 -12.62 -13.82 -13.67
CA LEU A 127 -11.97 -15.13 -13.61
C LEU A 127 -10.44 -15.01 -13.55
N HIS A 128 -9.85 -14.16 -14.39
CA HIS A 128 -8.40 -14.04 -14.51
C HIS A 128 -7.90 -12.62 -14.19
N PHE A 129 -7.00 -12.53 -13.22
CA PHE A 129 -6.26 -11.32 -12.86
C PHE A 129 -4.76 -11.61 -12.69
N SER A 130 -3.94 -10.56 -12.64
CA SER A 130 -2.50 -10.64 -12.85
C SER A 130 -1.69 -11.30 -11.74
N GLY A 131 -2.31 -11.81 -10.67
CA GLY A 131 -1.61 -12.57 -9.65
C GLY A 131 -2.50 -13.00 -8.50
N SER A 132 -2.35 -14.25 -8.08
CA SER A 132 -2.97 -14.80 -6.88
C SER A 132 -2.29 -14.28 -5.61
N PHE A 133 -3.07 -14.08 -4.56
CA PHE A 133 -2.61 -13.69 -3.23
C PHE A 133 -3.55 -14.24 -2.15
N HIS A 134 -3.21 -14.04 -0.88
CA HIS A 134 -4.12 -14.26 0.23
C HIS A 134 -4.45 -12.94 0.95
N ILE A 135 -5.60 -12.92 1.59
CA ILE A 135 -5.92 -11.97 2.66
C ILE A 135 -5.55 -12.66 3.97
N LEU A 136 -4.73 -12.01 4.79
CA LEU A 136 -4.52 -12.42 6.17
C LEU A 136 -5.65 -11.88 7.03
N LYS A 137 -6.38 -12.78 7.69
CA LYS A 137 -7.34 -12.47 8.73
C LYS A 137 -6.75 -12.82 10.09
N ILE A 138 -6.78 -11.85 11.00
CA ILE A 138 -6.34 -12.01 12.39
C ILE A 138 -7.55 -11.79 13.29
N THR A 139 -7.88 -12.77 14.12
CA THR A 139 -8.96 -12.67 15.10
C THR A 139 -8.38 -12.70 16.51
N VAL A 140 -8.75 -11.72 17.35
CA VAL A 140 -8.34 -11.69 18.76
C VAL A 140 -9.14 -12.72 19.55
N LEU A 141 -8.46 -13.63 20.23
CA LEU A 141 -9.06 -14.67 21.07
C LEU A 141 -8.95 -14.34 22.57
N ASP A 142 -7.92 -13.58 22.94
CA ASP A 142 -7.68 -13.13 24.31
C ASP A 142 -7.05 -11.72 24.31
N LYS A 143 -7.46 -10.88 25.27
CA LYS A 143 -6.96 -9.51 25.44
C LYS A 143 -5.52 -9.47 25.97
N ALA A 144 -5.00 -10.58 26.50
CA ALA A 144 -3.59 -10.71 26.90
C ALA A 144 -2.61 -10.48 25.73
N VAL A 145 -3.11 -10.44 24.48
CA VAL A 145 -2.38 -9.91 23.32
C VAL A 145 -1.94 -8.45 23.46
N MET A 146 -2.35 -7.70 24.49
CA MET A 146 -1.87 -6.33 24.76
C MET A 146 -0.81 -6.21 25.88
N GLU A 147 -0.58 -7.24 26.68
CA GLU A 147 0.29 -7.22 27.88
C GLU A 147 1.82 -7.27 27.66
N GLY A 148 2.31 -7.28 26.42
CA GLY A 148 3.72 -7.48 26.11
C GLY A 148 4.39 -6.24 25.51
N ASP A 149 5.69 -6.14 25.74
CA ASP A 149 6.53 -5.06 25.21
C ASP A 149 7.14 -5.45 23.84
N GLY A 150 7.24 -4.46 22.94
CA GLY A 150 7.92 -4.63 21.64
C GLY A 150 6.98 -4.90 20.46
N ALA A 151 7.54 -5.43 19.37
CA ALA A 151 6.80 -5.73 18.14
C ALA A 151 6.10 -7.10 18.24
N ASP A 152 4.77 -7.10 18.12
CA ASP A 152 3.91 -8.27 18.17
C ASP A 152 4.02 -9.12 16.89
N ILE A 153 3.89 -8.44 15.76
CA ILE A 153 4.07 -9.03 14.43
C ILE A 153 4.94 -8.08 13.62
N TYR A 154 5.96 -8.60 12.95
CA TYR A 154 6.69 -7.84 11.92
C TYR A 154 6.68 -8.56 10.58
N ILE A 155 6.49 -7.77 9.52
CA ILE A 155 6.54 -8.28 8.15
C ILE A 155 7.98 -8.60 7.73
N ALA A 156 8.15 -9.43 6.69
CA ALA A 156 9.48 -9.63 6.12
C ALA A 156 10.03 -8.32 5.53
N ASP A 157 11.33 -8.07 5.68
CA ASP A 157 11.99 -6.86 5.19
C ASP A 157 11.31 -5.56 5.71
N GLN A 158 10.88 -5.55 6.97
CA GLN A 158 10.16 -4.48 7.69
C GLN A 158 10.78 -3.07 7.65
N HIS A 159 12.02 -2.91 7.18
CA HIS A 159 12.74 -1.64 7.18
C HIS A 159 12.33 -0.75 5.98
N LEU A 160 11.38 0.16 6.19
CA LEU A 160 11.08 1.21 5.22
C LEU A 160 12.19 2.25 5.23
N LYS A 161 13.07 2.27 4.23
CA LYS A 161 14.16 3.26 4.16
C LYS A 161 13.61 4.64 3.82
N ALA A 162 14.10 5.68 4.49
CA ALA A 162 13.66 7.05 4.25
C ALA A 162 14.43 7.76 3.12
N ASN A 163 15.59 7.22 2.70
CA ASN A 163 16.36 7.70 1.56
C ASN A 163 16.97 6.53 0.74
N PRO A 164 16.63 6.38 -0.56
CA PRO A 164 15.56 7.10 -1.26
C PRO A 164 14.21 6.85 -0.58
N ALA A 165 13.23 7.73 -0.82
CA ALA A 165 11.91 7.58 -0.24
C ALA A 165 11.33 6.18 -0.53
N THR A 166 10.61 5.60 0.41
CA THR A 166 9.99 4.28 0.26
C THR A 166 8.51 4.37 0.60
N SER A 167 7.66 3.75 -0.20
CA SER A 167 6.23 3.63 0.05
C SER A 167 5.91 2.27 0.64
N PHE A 168 4.98 2.24 1.59
CA PHE A 168 4.36 1.02 2.08
C PHE A 168 2.86 1.06 1.79
N LEU A 169 2.42 0.10 0.98
CA LEU A 169 1.06 -0.02 0.48
C LEU A 169 0.42 -1.27 1.07
N ARG A 170 -0.89 -1.20 1.31
CA ARG A 170 -1.66 -2.33 1.85
C ARG A 170 -3.16 -2.08 1.73
N TYR A 171 -3.91 -3.15 1.62
CA TYR A 171 -5.36 -3.14 1.77
C TYR A 171 -5.69 -3.61 3.18
N VAL A 172 -6.55 -2.87 3.86
CA VAL A 172 -6.98 -3.20 5.21
C VAL A 172 -8.49 -3.12 5.32
N LYS A 173 -9.05 -4.04 6.08
CA LYS A 173 -10.41 -3.97 6.60
C LYS A 173 -10.31 -4.35 8.06
N VAL A 174 -10.97 -3.61 8.92
CA VAL A 174 -10.92 -3.80 10.37
C VAL A 174 -12.35 -3.75 10.89
N ASN A 175 -12.73 -4.82 11.60
CA ASN A 175 -13.98 -4.99 12.32
C ASN A 175 -13.62 -5.14 13.80
N ALA A 176 -13.22 -4.06 14.45
CA ALA A 176 -12.66 -4.11 15.79
C ALA A 176 -13.08 -2.89 16.60
N LYS A 177 -13.22 -3.05 17.92
CA LYS A 177 -13.30 -1.91 18.84
C LYS A 177 -11.93 -1.29 19.07
N GLY A 178 -10.89 -2.13 19.09
CA GLY A 178 -9.51 -1.68 19.19
C GLY A 178 -8.91 -1.28 17.85
N ARG A 179 -7.57 -1.27 17.84
CA ARG A 179 -6.78 -1.00 16.64
C ARG A 179 -5.51 -1.84 16.63
N ALA A 180 -4.92 -1.97 15.46
CA ALA A 180 -3.57 -2.50 15.33
C ALA A 180 -2.69 -1.53 14.52
N SER A 181 -1.43 -1.33 14.93
CA SER A 181 -0.53 -0.44 14.18
C SER A 181 -0.38 -0.90 12.74
N TRP A 182 -0.27 0.06 11.83
CA TRP A 182 -0.35 -0.11 10.37
C TRP A 182 -1.70 -0.61 9.85
N LEU A 183 -2.55 -1.27 10.63
CA LEU A 183 -3.90 -1.65 10.18
C LEU A 183 -4.93 -0.56 10.46
N ASP A 184 -4.62 0.34 11.41
CA ASP A 184 -5.52 1.34 12.00
C ASP A 184 -6.65 0.68 12.82
N GLY A 185 -7.68 1.46 13.17
CA GLY A 185 -8.88 0.98 13.87
C GLY A 185 -10.03 0.69 12.91
N ASP A 186 -11.24 0.59 13.46
CA ASP A 186 -12.47 0.26 12.73
C ASP A 186 -12.59 0.99 11.39
N THR A 187 -12.85 0.21 10.34
CA THR A 187 -13.09 0.69 8.97
C THR A 187 -14.57 0.77 8.62
N ASN A 188 -15.46 0.50 9.60
CA ASN A 188 -16.88 0.26 9.40
C ASN A 188 -17.14 -0.88 8.41
N GLY A 189 -16.33 -1.94 8.50
CA GLY A 189 -16.42 -3.11 7.63
C GLY A 189 -16.21 -2.85 6.15
N LYS A 190 -15.33 -1.92 5.78
CA LYS A 190 -15.01 -1.61 4.38
C LYS A 190 -13.52 -1.70 4.11
N TRP A 191 -13.18 -2.22 2.94
CA TRP A 191 -11.80 -2.18 2.46
C TRP A 191 -11.29 -0.76 2.24
N LEU A 192 -10.10 -0.48 2.75
CA LEU A 192 -9.35 0.75 2.53
C LEU A 192 -7.96 0.42 1.97
N HIS A 193 -7.56 1.15 0.94
CA HIS A 193 -6.16 1.19 0.51
C HIS A 193 -5.40 2.23 1.34
N LYS A 194 -4.39 1.78 2.08
CA LYS A 194 -3.54 2.63 2.93
C LYS A 194 -2.15 2.76 2.31
N ARG A 195 -1.73 4.00 2.10
CA ARG A 195 -0.38 4.37 1.66
C ARG A 195 0.34 5.11 2.78
N PHE A 196 1.55 4.66 3.10
CA PHE A 196 2.51 5.40 3.91
C PHE A 196 3.75 5.70 3.07
N VAL A 197 4.30 6.91 3.19
CA VAL A 197 5.55 7.29 2.52
C VAL A 197 6.58 7.64 3.59
N ASN A 198 7.67 6.87 3.64
CA ASN A 198 8.82 7.25 4.43
C ASN A 198 9.80 8.05 3.57
N SER A 199 10.04 9.30 3.93
CA SER A 199 10.99 10.16 3.23
C SER A 199 11.74 11.04 4.21
N SER A 200 13.06 11.14 4.05
CA SER A 200 13.91 12.02 4.83
C SER A 200 15.13 12.45 4.01
N SER A 201 15.62 13.66 4.26
CA SER A 201 16.92 14.12 3.74
C SER A 201 18.11 13.49 4.48
N ARG A 202 17.88 12.74 5.57
CA ARG A 202 18.94 12.08 6.36
C ARG A 202 19.14 10.64 5.91
N ASN A 203 20.36 10.30 5.53
CA ASN A 203 20.75 8.94 5.13
C ASN A 203 20.62 7.96 6.30
N GLY A 204 20.26 6.72 5.99
CA GLY A 204 20.22 5.61 6.96
C GLY A 204 18.99 5.56 7.87
N ARG A 205 18.14 6.60 7.88
CA ARG A 205 16.87 6.54 8.63
C ARG A 205 15.92 5.52 8.03
N TYR A 206 15.18 4.84 8.91
CA TYR A 206 14.15 3.89 8.54
C TYR A 206 13.02 3.89 9.56
N THR A 207 11.90 3.29 9.17
CA THR A 207 10.77 2.98 10.05
C THR A 207 10.48 1.48 9.93
N HIS A 208 10.14 0.84 11.05
CA HIS A 208 9.71 -0.56 11.08
C HIS A 208 8.22 -0.68 10.80
N VAL A 209 7.84 -1.74 10.09
CA VAL A 209 6.44 -2.15 9.96
C VAL A 209 6.15 -3.25 10.97
N ASP A 210 5.85 -2.80 12.20
CA ASP A 210 5.45 -3.62 13.34
C ASP A 210 3.96 -3.44 13.61
N ILE A 211 3.19 -4.52 13.54
CA ILE A 211 1.77 -4.57 13.88
C ILE A 211 1.65 -4.98 15.34
N ASN A 212 1.14 -4.06 16.16
CA ASN A 212 0.92 -4.17 17.60
C ASN A 212 -0.54 -3.87 17.90
N PHE A 213 -1.13 -4.55 18.88
CA PHE A 213 -2.53 -4.44 19.22
C PHE A 213 -2.76 -3.44 20.36
N TYR A 214 -3.80 -2.62 20.24
CA TYR A 214 -4.16 -1.62 21.25
C TYR A 214 -5.67 -1.58 21.45
N ASP A 215 -6.09 -1.58 22.71
CA ASP A 215 -7.48 -1.50 23.15
C ASP A 215 -8.41 -2.53 22.48
N VAL A 216 -7.89 -3.72 22.17
CA VAL A 216 -8.61 -4.76 21.45
C VAL A 216 -9.52 -5.59 22.36
N GLU A 217 -10.58 -6.11 21.76
CA GLU A 217 -11.57 -6.97 22.39
C GLU A 217 -11.55 -8.38 21.78
N VAL A 218 -12.00 -9.38 22.54
CA VAL A 218 -12.16 -10.74 22.01
C VAL A 218 -13.20 -10.72 20.89
N GLY A 219 -12.84 -11.30 19.75
CA GLY A 219 -13.63 -11.28 18.52
C GLY A 219 -13.32 -10.12 17.59
N ASP A 220 -12.44 -9.18 17.96
CA ASP A 220 -11.97 -8.15 17.02
C ASP A 220 -11.25 -8.81 15.83
N GLU A 221 -11.57 -8.37 14.62
CA GLU A 221 -11.00 -8.92 13.38
C GLU A 221 -10.23 -7.87 12.58
N PHE A 222 -9.04 -8.24 12.13
CA PHE A 222 -8.17 -7.42 11.30
C PHE A 222 -7.80 -8.16 10.03
N PHE A 223 -8.03 -7.52 8.89
CA PHE A 223 -7.75 -8.06 7.57
C PHE A 223 -6.64 -7.26 6.88
N LEU A 224 -5.69 -7.96 6.27
CA LEU A 224 -4.55 -7.39 5.57
C LEU A 224 -4.31 -8.10 4.24
N ALA A 225 -4.26 -7.34 3.15
CA ALA A 225 -3.93 -7.84 1.82
C ALA A 225 -2.86 -6.98 1.12
N LEU A 226 -2.06 -7.65 0.30
CA LEU A 226 -1.01 -7.06 -0.55
C LEU A 226 -0.06 -6.06 0.16
N PRO A 227 0.48 -6.37 1.37
CA PRO A 227 1.45 -5.50 2.03
C PRO A 227 2.74 -5.38 1.21
N SER A 228 2.97 -4.21 0.61
CA SER A 228 4.01 -4.00 -0.41
C SER A 228 4.95 -2.86 -0.04
N VAL A 229 6.25 -3.15 0.01
CA VAL A 229 7.31 -2.16 0.19
C VAL A 229 7.87 -1.81 -1.18
N VAL A 230 7.67 -0.56 -1.59
CA VAL A 230 7.97 -0.07 -2.93
C VAL A 230 8.98 1.07 -2.83
N PRO A 231 10.19 0.94 -3.41
CA PRO A 231 11.10 2.06 -3.53
C PRO A 231 10.48 3.19 -4.35
N GLY A 232 10.60 4.41 -3.87
CA GLY A 232 9.99 5.60 -4.44
C GLY A 232 8.66 5.97 -3.78
N VAL A 233 8.06 7.03 -4.32
CA VAL A 233 6.77 7.56 -3.87
C VAL A 233 5.67 6.98 -4.76
N TRP A 234 4.83 6.13 -4.19
CA TRP A 234 3.66 5.60 -4.88
C TRP A 234 2.62 6.71 -5.06
N PRO A 235 1.97 6.85 -6.23
CA PRO A 235 1.03 7.94 -6.47
C PRO A 235 -0.19 7.85 -5.55
N GLU A 236 -0.65 9.00 -5.07
CA GLU A 236 -1.86 9.06 -4.27
C GLU A 236 -3.09 8.68 -5.08
N GLY A 237 -4.05 8.00 -4.46
CA GLY A 237 -5.30 7.54 -5.11
C GLY A 237 -5.14 6.36 -6.08
N LYS A 238 -3.92 5.97 -6.45
CA LYS A 238 -3.68 4.80 -7.31
C LYS A 238 -3.75 3.51 -6.47
N LYS A 239 -4.68 2.61 -6.82
CA LYS A 239 -4.76 1.24 -6.28
C LYS A 239 -3.63 0.38 -6.86
N HIS A 240 -3.11 -0.58 -6.09
CA HIS A 240 -2.09 -1.53 -6.56
C HIS A 240 -2.65 -2.95 -6.59
N GLY A 241 -2.26 -3.73 -7.60
CA GLY A 241 -2.44 -5.19 -7.58
C GLY A 241 -1.24 -5.88 -6.93
N ALA A 242 -1.06 -7.16 -7.24
CA ALA A 242 0.22 -7.82 -7.04
C ALA A 242 1.30 -7.10 -7.86
N LEU A 243 2.35 -6.63 -7.18
CA LEU A 243 3.50 -6.02 -7.84
C LEU A 243 4.53 -7.10 -8.19
N TYR A 244 5.45 -6.77 -9.08
CA TYR A 244 6.56 -7.69 -9.34
C TYR A 244 7.45 -7.75 -8.10
N ASN A 245 7.68 -8.97 -7.61
CA ASN A 245 8.50 -9.26 -6.46
C ASN A 245 9.64 -10.22 -6.84
N ARG A 246 10.89 -9.78 -6.63
CA ARG A 246 12.09 -10.58 -6.96
C ARG A 246 12.18 -11.91 -6.21
N TYR A 247 11.46 -12.06 -5.10
CA TYR A 247 11.47 -13.26 -4.27
C TYR A 247 10.38 -14.27 -4.65
N ASP A 248 9.46 -13.92 -5.55
CA ASP A 248 8.36 -14.78 -5.98
C ASP A 248 8.82 -16.18 -6.38
N ARG A 249 9.82 -16.27 -7.27
CA ARG A 249 10.34 -17.56 -7.75
C ARG A 249 10.94 -18.43 -6.64
N ILE A 250 11.47 -17.79 -5.60
CA ILE A 250 12.06 -18.49 -4.45
C ILE A 250 10.92 -19.00 -3.56
N ASN A 251 9.95 -18.15 -3.26
CA ASN A 251 8.77 -18.48 -2.48
C ASN A 251 7.98 -19.65 -3.11
N ASP A 252 7.72 -19.59 -4.43
CA ASP A 252 7.03 -20.65 -5.18
C ASP A 252 7.79 -21.99 -5.09
N ARG A 253 9.13 -21.96 -5.14
CA ARG A 253 9.95 -23.17 -5.02
C ARG A 253 9.91 -23.77 -3.62
N ILE A 254 9.94 -22.95 -2.58
CA ILE A 254 9.91 -23.44 -1.19
C ILE A 254 8.58 -24.10 -0.88
N THR A 255 7.46 -23.47 -1.24
CA THR A 255 6.12 -24.05 -1.04
C THR A 255 5.96 -25.38 -1.78
N ASN A 256 6.49 -25.51 -2.99
CA ASN A 256 6.51 -26.79 -3.72
C ASN A 256 7.36 -27.87 -3.04
N ILE A 257 8.47 -27.51 -2.41
CA ILE A 257 9.32 -28.47 -1.69
C ILE A 257 8.64 -28.92 -0.40
N GLU A 258 8.10 -28.00 0.40
CA GLU A 258 7.40 -28.33 1.65
C GLU A 258 6.19 -29.24 1.39
N GLY A 259 5.39 -28.97 0.34
CA GLY A 259 4.29 -29.85 -0.05
C GLY A 259 4.77 -31.28 -0.36
N ARG A 260 5.85 -31.41 -1.14
CA ARG A 260 6.43 -32.72 -1.48
C ARG A 260 7.07 -33.46 -0.30
N LEU A 261 7.58 -32.73 0.70
CA LEU A 261 8.14 -33.35 1.92
C LEU A 261 7.03 -33.77 2.88
N GLY A 262 5.95 -33.00 3.00
CA GLY A 262 4.77 -33.38 3.77
C GLY A 262 4.11 -34.66 3.26
N ASP A 263 4.11 -34.88 1.93
CA ASP A 263 3.62 -36.12 1.29
C ASP A 263 4.54 -37.33 1.52
N ILE A 264 5.78 -37.15 1.97
CA ILE A 264 6.74 -38.23 2.26
C ILE A 264 6.67 -38.66 3.74
N GLU A 265 6.18 -37.79 4.62
CA GLU A 265 6.02 -38.06 6.05
C GLU A 265 4.62 -38.56 6.46
N ALA A 266 3.67 -38.65 5.51
CA ALA A 266 2.33 -39.21 5.67
C ALA A 266 2.22 -40.63 5.10
#